data_AF-A0A0F9UXE7-F1
#
_entry.id   AF-A0A0F9UXE7-F1
#
_cell.length_a   1.000
_cell.length_b   1.000
_cell.length_c   1.000
_cell.angle_alpha   90.00
_cell.angle_beta   90.00
_cell.angle_gamma   90.00
#
_symmetry.space_group_name_H-M   'P 1'
#
loop_
_entity.id
_entity.type
_entity.pdbx_description
1 polymer ?
#
loop_
_entity_poly.entity_id
_entity_poly.type
_entity_poly.pdbx_seq_one_letter_code
_entity_poly.pdbx_strand_id
1 'polypeptide(L)'
;MAELRTIVITETFKVDDVLTDLDAVPAFTDENTTASGIIRLQDSTVVVVADTALTKSATGTYTYSFTESPNSYTYGYWIEWVYDSTTYYDYHTIAGGSAAITTKTAYKTYAGISGTTDDALLDQLVLRATSAMESYCGRKFQHDTYRERYDGPGDTELYLNQSPITEIKMLSIGSTDVVQLKNTSTDAYNAYVRVNSTSMILTIKGGTDDGSNTITLTDYTLTTLVAAIEALTGWTATLQLSAYGVWNAEELLPCSGLEAHDSYAYVQAPDEPEYDFKVYTKRGGIYLATGFPIGYQNIIVSYAAGYSTMPDDLIQICLDLVNVYYKSRTTDSTVEAEKLGDHYVKYSKEGGGGARDLPTHIAKRLAPYMKWRLAC
;
A
#
# COMPACT_ATOMS: atom_id res chain seq x y z
N MET A 1 -5.88 -10.97 15.08
CA MET A 1 -5.63 -9.59 14.66
C MET A 1 -4.44 -9.61 13.73
N ALA A 2 -4.49 -8.91 12.60
CA ALA A 2 -3.31 -8.74 11.75
C ALA A 2 -2.21 -8.08 12.60
N GLU A 3 -1.00 -8.63 12.55
CA GLU A 3 0.14 -8.08 13.27
C GLU A 3 0.56 -6.79 12.55
N LEU A 4 0.10 -5.64 13.05
CA LEU A 4 0.48 -4.33 12.53
C LEU A 4 1.97 -4.10 12.79
N ARG A 5 2.68 -3.53 11.81
CA ARG A 5 4.10 -3.24 11.95
C ARG A 5 4.33 -1.81 12.40
N THR A 6 5.16 -1.63 13.41
CA THR A 6 5.72 -0.33 13.74
C THR A 6 6.77 0.07 12.71
N ILE A 7 6.50 1.15 11.97
CA ILE A 7 7.46 1.85 11.13
C ILE A 7 7.99 3.02 11.94
N VAL A 8 9.32 3.16 11.97
CA VAL A 8 10.01 4.23 12.69
C VAL A 8 10.64 5.17 11.66
N ILE A 9 10.24 6.43 11.69
CA ILE A 9 10.91 7.54 11.00
C ILE A 9 11.96 8.08 11.94
N THR A 10 13.17 8.33 11.42
CA THR A 10 14.29 8.91 12.16
C THR A 10 14.92 10.00 11.32
N GLU A 11 14.80 11.23 11.80
CA GLU A 11 15.38 12.40 11.16
C GLU A 11 16.55 12.92 11.98
N THR A 12 17.66 13.18 11.29
CA THR A 12 18.88 13.70 11.90
C THR A 12 19.24 15.03 11.26
N PHE A 13 19.40 16.06 12.09
CA PHE A 13 19.73 17.42 11.66
C PHE A 13 21.17 17.74 12.04
N LYS A 14 21.93 18.26 11.07
CA LYS A 14 23.33 18.63 11.25
C LYS A 14 23.59 20.04 10.74
N VAL A 15 24.44 20.77 11.45
CA VAL A 15 25.02 22.05 11.03
C VAL A 15 26.53 21.88 11.03
N ASP A 16 27.17 22.13 9.89
CA ASP A 16 28.61 21.90 9.71
C ASP A 16 29.06 20.49 10.18
N ASP A 17 28.30 19.46 9.79
CA ASP A 17 28.48 18.03 10.16
C ASP A 17 28.31 17.67 11.65
N VAL A 18 27.93 18.63 12.50
CA VAL A 18 27.64 18.40 13.93
C VAL A 18 26.14 18.23 14.14
N LEU A 19 25.71 17.21 14.90
CA LEU A 19 24.31 17.03 15.28
C LEU A 19 23.85 18.21 16.15
N THR A 20 22.80 18.90 15.69
CA THR A 20 22.34 20.15 16.30
C THR A 20 20.84 20.09 16.55
N ASP A 21 20.43 20.55 17.72
CA ASP A 21 19.02 20.64 18.08
C ASP A 21 18.34 21.81 17.34
N LEU A 22 17.08 21.60 16.97
CA LEU A 22 16.25 22.57 16.27
C LEU A 22 15.59 23.53 17.28
N ASP A 23 15.24 24.73 16.82
CA ASP A 23 14.57 25.74 17.65
C ASP A 23 13.12 25.32 17.98
N ALA A 24 12.49 24.58 17.06
CA ALA A 24 11.19 23.97 17.24
C ALA A 24 11.24 22.48 16.87
N VAL A 25 10.34 21.72 17.47
CA VAL A 25 10.20 20.29 17.16
C VAL A 25 9.70 20.15 15.72
N PRO A 26 10.35 19.33 14.88
CA PRO A 26 9.93 19.15 13.50
C PRO A 26 8.58 18.42 13.43
N ALA A 27 7.80 18.69 12.39
CA ALA A 27 6.47 18.12 12.19
C ALA A 27 6.25 17.69 10.74
N PHE A 28 5.35 16.73 10.53
CA PHE A 28 4.96 16.34 9.17
C PHE A 28 4.01 17.38 8.58
N THR A 29 4.50 18.15 7.60
CA THR A 29 3.71 19.15 6.87
C THR A 29 4.47 19.67 5.65
N ASP A 30 3.79 20.32 4.70
CA ASP A 30 4.36 20.90 3.48
C ASP A 30 4.21 22.44 3.48
N GLU A 31 4.83 23.09 2.50
CA GLU A 31 4.80 24.55 2.35
C GLU A 31 3.41 25.14 2.00
N ASN A 32 2.49 24.34 1.46
CA ASN A 32 1.36 24.90 0.70
C ASN A 32 0.03 24.12 0.68
N THR A 33 -0.19 23.07 1.49
CA THR A 33 -1.50 22.36 1.52
C THR A 33 -1.89 21.75 2.88
N THR A 34 -3.17 21.40 3.00
CA THR A 34 -3.78 20.71 4.15
C THR A 34 -3.77 19.18 4.01
N ALA A 35 -2.98 18.63 3.07
CA ALA A 35 -2.91 17.21 2.77
C ALA A 35 -1.57 16.57 3.22
N SER A 36 -0.97 17.13 4.28
CA SER A 36 0.47 17.06 4.48
C SER A 36 0.80 16.25 5.72
N GLY A 37 0.79 14.92 5.61
CA GLY A 37 1.16 13.99 6.68
C GLY A 37 2.01 12.83 6.14
N ILE A 38 1.92 11.64 6.73
CA ILE A 38 2.51 10.43 6.14
C ILE A 38 1.47 9.78 5.23
N ILE A 39 1.78 9.71 3.93
CA ILE A 39 0.84 9.28 2.89
C ILE A 39 1.31 7.98 2.27
N ARG A 40 0.44 6.97 2.21
CA ARG A 40 0.66 5.76 1.44
C ARG A 40 0.56 6.05 -0.05
N LEU A 41 1.66 5.91 -0.78
CA LEU A 41 1.77 6.33 -2.18
C LEU A 41 0.93 5.48 -3.15
N GLN A 42 0.61 4.24 -2.78
CA GLN A 42 -0.13 3.31 -3.64
C GLN A 42 -1.59 3.72 -3.87
N ASP A 43 -2.22 4.32 -2.87
CA ASP A 43 -3.64 4.67 -2.87
C ASP A 43 -3.94 6.04 -2.26
N SER A 44 -2.87 6.80 -1.96
CA SER A 44 -2.95 8.15 -1.38
C SER A 44 -3.67 8.20 -0.04
N THR A 45 -3.67 7.09 0.70
CA THR A 45 -4.21 7.03 2.07
C THR A 45 -3.35 7.87 3.01
N VAL A 46 -3.96 8.75 3.80
CA VAL A 46 -3.25 9.44 4.89
C VAL A 46 -3.16 8.48 6.08
N VAL A 47 -1.95 8.06 6.43
CA VAL A 47 -1.67 7.12 7.54
C VAL A 47 -1.42 7.85 8.84
N VAL A 48 -0.82 9.03 8.75
CA VAL A 48 -0.60 9.93 9.88
C VAL A 48 -1.00 11.32 9.43
N VAL A 49 -1.82 11.97 10.25
CA VAL A 49 -2.38 13.30 9.96
C VAL A 49 -1.30 14.37 9.95
N ALA A 50 -1.59 15.48 9.28
CA ALA A 50 -0.73 16.66 9.23
C ALA A 50 -0.47 17.27 10.61
N ASP A 51 0.59 18.08 10.69
CA ASP A 51 1.04 18.80 11.89
C ASP A 51 1.38 17.87 13.07
N THR A 52 1.56 16.58 12.80
CA THR A 52 2.00 15.61 13.80
C THR A 52 3.49 15.83 14.07
N ALA A 53 3.80 16.25 15.29
CA ALA A 53 5.18 16.50 15.73
C ALA A 53 5.97 15.19 15.96
N LEU A 54 7.25 15.20 15.60
CA LEU A 54 8.18 14.14 15.96
C LEU A 54 8.57 14.24 17.45
N THR A 55 9.15 13.18 18.00
CA THR A 55 9.70 13.19 19.37
C THR A 55 11.21 13.22 19.33
N LYS A 56 11.84 14.15 20.05
CA LYS A 56 13.29 14.18 20.21
C LYS A 56 13.78 12.90 20.90
N SER A 57 14.69 12.18 20.26
CA SER A 57 15.26 10.93 20.78
C SER A 57 16.72 11.09 21.22
N ALA A 58 17.47 11.97 20.58
CA ALA A 58 18.83 12.35 20.94
C ALA A 58 19.14 13.77 20.45
N THR A 59 20.33 14.29 20.74
CA THR A 59 20.79 15.56 20.17
C THR A 59 20.73 15.51 18.64
N GLY A 60 20.04 16.49 18.05
CA GLY A 60 19.82 16.59 16.61
C GLY A 60 19.08 15.41 15.99
N THR A 61 18.45 14.52 16.77
CA THR A 61 17.75 13.34 16.25
C THR A 61 16.32 13.30 16.77
N TYR A 62 15.37 13.17 15.83
CA TYR A 62 13.94 13.17 16.10
C TYR A 62 13.33 11.93 15.48
N THR A 63 12.39 11.31 16.17
CA THR A 63 11.76 10.06 15.74
C THR A 63 10.26 10.12 15.87
N TYR A 64 9.58 9.43 14.96
CA TYR A 64 8.15 9.17 15.08
C TYR A 64 7.87 7.73 14.66
N SER A 65 6.89 7.10 15.31
CA SER A 65 6.52 5.72 15.03
C SER A 65 5.03 5.60 14.77
N PHE A 66 4.66 4.91 13.69
CA PHE A 66 3.28 4.57 13.40
C PHE A 66 3.16 3.08 13.10
N THR A 67 1.98 2.53 13.35
CA THR A 67 1.68 1.13 13.06
C THR A 67 0.85 1.04 11.80
N GLU A 68 1.29 0.27 10.81
CA GLU A 68 0.56 0.15 9.56
C GLU A 68 0.58 -1.28 9.03
N SER A 69 -0.15 -1.50 7.94
CA SER A 69 -0.21 -2.77 7.23
C SER A 69 1.19 -3.38 7.03
N PRO A 70 1.31 -4.70 7.20
CA PRO A 70 2.56 -5.41 6.98
C PRO A 70 2.97 -5.50 5.50
N ASN A 71 2.16 -5.04 4.55
CA ASN A 71 2.52 -5.11 3.14
C ASN A 71 3.48 -3.99 2.74
N SER A 72 4.32 -4.25 1.72
CA SER A 72 5.38 -3.34 1.26
C SER A 72 4.82 -2.13 0.51
N TYR A 73 4.10 -1.29 1.25
CA TYR A 73 3.66 0.01 0.83
C TYR A 73 4.81 1.02 0.90
N THR A 74 4.72 2.09 0.13
CA THR A 74 5.70 3.18 0.19
C THR A 74 4.97 4.36 0.77
N TYR A 75 5.59 5.02 1.74
CA TYR A 75 5.04 6.20 2.36
C TYR A 75 5.86 7.42 1.95
N GLY A 76 5.20 8.47 1.49
CA GLY A 76 5.79 9.78 1.27
C GLY A 76 5.38 10.71 2.41
N TYR A 77 6.28 11.61 2.80
CA TYR A 77 6.00 12.65 3.79
C TYR A 77 6.88 13.86 3.54
N TRP A 78 6.34 15.03 3.84
CA TRP A 78 7.12 16.25 3.99
C TRP A 78 7.43 16.48 5.46
N ILE A 79 8.59 17.05 5.77
CA ILE A 79 8.93 17.48 7.12
C ILE A 79 9.26 18.96 7.13
N GLU A 80 8.63 19.70 8.06
CA GLU A 80 8.95 21.10 8.36
C GLU A 80 9.84 21.16 9.61
N TRP A 81 10.83 22.04 9.58
CA TRP A 81 11.58 22.40 10.76
C TRP A 81 11.99 23.88 10.78
N VAL A 82 12.18 24.42 11.98
CA VAL A 82 12.67 25.78 12.20
C VAL A 82 14.08 25.73 12.79
N TYR A 83 14.99 26.45 12.15
CA TYR A 83 16.35 26.67 12.62
C TYR A 83 16.79 28.10 12.30
N ASP A 84 17.34 28.80 13.31
CA ASP A 84 17.76 30.20 13.24
C ASP A 84 16.63 31.10 12.71
N SER A 85 15.42 30.91 13.25
CA SER A 85 14.20 31.64 12.86
C SER A 85 13.79 31.49 11.38
N THR A 86 14.38 30.53 10.67
CA THR A 86 14.05 30.21 9.28
C THR A 86 13.37 28.85 9.21
N THR A 87 12.27 28.77 8.46
CA THR A 87 11.53 27.53 8.21
C THR A 87 12.06 26.82 6.97
N TYR A 88 12.21 25.52 7.06
CA TYR A 88 12.68 24.64 5.99
C TYR A 88 11.72 23.47 5.80
N TYR A 89 11.71 22.92 4.58
CA TYR A 89 10.88 21.77 4.20
C TYR A 89 11.70 20.78 3.37
N ASP A 90 11.45 19.48 3.54
CA ASP A 90 12.02 18.44 2.68
C ASP A 90 11.07 17.27 2.49
N TYR A 91 11.10 16.66 1.30
CA TYR A 91 10.26 15.53 0.94
C TYR A 91 11.03 14.22 1.01
N HIS A 92 10.48 13.28 1.77
CA HIS A 92 11.09 11.99 2.04
C HIS A 92 10.16 10.87 1.62
N THR A 93 10.76 9.72 1.31
CA THR A 93 10.02 8.47 1.15
C THR A 93 10.60 7.39 2.03
N ILE A 94 9.72 6.62 2.66
CA ILE A 94 10.08 5.43 3.42
C ILE A 94 9.28 4.26 2.89
N ALA A 95 9.95 3.20 2.47
CA ALA A 95 9.26 1.96 2.22
C ALA A 95 8.78 1.39 3.56
N GLY A 96 7.48 1.17 3.69
CA GLY A 96 6.97 0.14 4.57
C GLY A 96 7.70 -1.14 4.24
N GLY A 97 8.53 -1.60 5.15
CA GLY A 97 9.15 -2.90 4.97
C GLY A 97 8.03 -3.92 4.80
N SER A 98 8.03 -4.67 3.70
CA SER A 98 7.24 -5.90 3.63
C SER A 98 7.50 -6.67 4.92
N ALA A 99 6.46 -7.12 5.61
CA ALA A 99 6.62 -8.09 6.67
C ALA A 99 7.34 -9.26 6.04
N ALA A 100 8.60 -9.38 6.42
CA ALA A 100 9.43 -10.39 5.88
C ALA A 100 8.83 -11.74 6.28
N ILE A 101 8.86 -12.69 5.35
CA ILE A 101 8.37 -14.06 5.60
C ILE A 101 9.17 -14.70 6.75
N THR A 102 10.41 -14.26 6.97
CA THR A 102 11.30 -14.71 8.04
C THR A 102 12.05 -13.52 8.66
N THR A 103 12.94 -13.79 9.63
CA THR A 103 13.75 -12.76 10.30
C THR A 103 15.24 -13.04 10.17
N LYS A 104 16.08 -12.00 10.34
CA LYS A 104 17.54 -12.20 10.41
C LYS A 104 17.94 -13.16 11.53
N THR A 105 17.22 -13.16 12.67
CA THR A 105 17.50 -14.04 13.81
C THR A 105 17.21 -15.50 13.45
N ALA A 106 16.09 -15.77 12.77
CA ALA A 106 15.77 -17.09 12.27
C ALA A 106 16.83 -17.57 11.26
N TYR A 107 17.26 -16.69 10.35
CA TYR A 107 18.33 -17.00 9.42
C TYR A 107 19.68 -17.29 10.10
N LYS A 108 20.09 -16.48 11.08
CA LYS A 108 21.32 -16.72 11.83
C LYS A 108 21.31 -18.07 12.55
N THR A 109 20.16 -18.42 13.13
CA THR A 109 19.96 -19.73 13.77
C THR A 109 20.10 -20.86 12.76
N TYR A 110 19.45 -20.72 11.59
CA TYR A 110 19.53 -21.68 10.49
C TYR A 110 20.96 -21.84 9.94
N ALA A 111 21.69 -20.74 9.79
CA ALA A 111 23.03 -20.72 9.20
C ALA A 111 24.17 -20.97 10.22
N GLY A 112 23.88 -21.07 11.51
CA GLY A 112 24.88 -21.22 12.57
C GLY A 112 25.77 -19.97 12.80
N ILE A 113 25.25 -18.77 12.51
CA ILE A 113 25.97 -17.50 12.62
C ILE A 113 25.68 -16.84 13.98
N SER A 114 26.72 -16.46 14.73
CA SER A 114 26.59 -15.78 16.03
C SER A 114 27.04 -14.31 16.03
N GLY A 115 27.78 -13.88 15.01
CA GLY A 115 28.28 -12.49 14.90
C GLY A 115 27.21 -11.48 14.48
N THR A 116 27.52 -10.19 14.61
CA THR A 116 26.62 -9.07 14.25
C THR A 116 27.08 -8.28 13.02
N THR A 117 28.23 -8.62 12.43
CA THR A 117 28.86 -7.90 11.33
C THR A 117 27.96 -7.77 10.10
N ASP A 118 27.19 -8.81 9.77
CA ASP A 118 26.35 -8.85 8.56
C ASP A 118 24.89 -8.44 8.82
N ASP A 119 24.52 -7.95 10.01
CA ASP A 119 23.10 -7.81 10.41
C ASP A 119 22.30 -6.91 9.49
N ALA A 120 22.85 -5.75 9.15
CA ALA A 120 22.22 -4.81 8.23
C ALA A 120 22.03 -5.43 6.83
N LEU A 121 22.99 -6.25 6.38
CA LEU A 121 22.87 -6.95 5.11
C LEU A 121 21.83 -8.06 5.19
N LEU A 122 21.79 -8.84 6.28
CA LEU A 122 20.80 -9.88 6.47
C LEU A 122 19.38 -9.32 6.48
N ASP A 123 19.17 -8.15 7.10
CA ASP A 123 17.88 -7.45 7.04
C ASP A 123 17.49 -7.14 5.58
N GLN A 124 18.42 -6.64 4.77
CA GLN A 124 18.17 -6.37 3.34
C GLN A 124 17.92 -7.65 2.53
N LEU A 125 18.67 -8.73 2.78
CA LEU A 125 18.52 -9.99 2.05
C LEU A 125 17.18 -10.66 2.35
N VAL A 126 16.72 -10.60 3.60
CA VAL A 126 15.42 -11.10 4.03
C VAL A 126 14.27 -10.38 3.32
N LEU A 127 14.36 -9.05 3.18
CA LEU A 127 13.37 -8.27 2.42
C LEU A 127 13.41 -8.58 0.92
N ARG A 128 14.61 -8.70 0.33
CA ARG A 128 14.79 -9.06 -1.09
C ARG A 128 14.22 -10.45 -1.38
N ALA A 129 14.48 -11.43 -0.52
CA ALA A 129 13.94 -12.79 -0.64
C ALA A 129 12.40 -12.78 -0.57
N THR A 130 11.84 -12.07 0.40
CA THR A 130 10.38 -11.91 0.52
C THR A 130 9.78 -11.31 -0.77
N SER A 131 10.33 -10.19 -1.24
CA SER A 131 9.86 -9.52 -2.46
C SER A 131 9.97 -10.41 -3.70
N ALA A 132 11.06 -11.19 -3.82
CA ALA A 132 11.26 -12.11 -4.93
C ALA A 132 10.23 -13.25 -4.92
N MET A 133 9.95 -13.83 -3.75
CA MET A 133 8.93 -14.88 -3.58
C MET A 133 7.52 -14.37 -3.90
N GLU A 134 7.15 -13.19 -3.39
CA GLU A 134 5.85 -12.56 -3.65
C GLU A 134 5.69 -12.17 -5.13
N SER A 135 6.74 -11.65 -5.75
CA SER A 135 6.75 -11.33 -7.18
C SER A 135 6.59 -12.58 -8.04
N TYR A 136 7.26 -13.68 -7.68
CA TYR A 136 7.12 -14.96 -8.36
C TYR A 136 5.70 -15.53 -8.22
N CYS A 137 5.13 -15.44 -7.02
CA CYS A 137 3.79 -15.96 -6.76
C CYS A 137 2.67 -15.02 -7.25
N GLY A 138 2.99 -13.76 -7.57
CA GLY A 138 2.03 -12.76 -8.03
C GLY A 138 1.00 -12.38 -6.96
N ARG A 139 1.37 -12.47 -5.68
CA ARG A 139 0.52 -12.17 -4.52
C ARG A 139 1.35 -11.84 -3.28
N LYS A 140 0.72 -11.22 -2.28
CA LYS A 140 1.25 -11.00 -0.93
C LYS A 140 0.94 -12.20 -0.05
N PHE A 141 1.87 -12.57 0.84
CA PHE A 141 1.67 -13.72 1.73
C PHE A 141 1.10 -13.35 3.09
N GLN A 142 1.49 -12.20 3.62
CA GLN A 142 1.03 -11.75 4.92
C GLN A 142 -0.45 -11.37 4.85
N HIS A 143 -1.16 -11.61 5.95
CA HIS A 143 -2.55 -11.19 6.10
C HIS A 143 -2.71 -9.67 6.05
N ASP A 144 -3.66 -9.19 5.26
CA ASP A 144 -4.08 -7.80 5.20
C ASP A 144 -5.51 -7.66 4.65
N THR A 145 -6.03 -6.44 4.68
CA THR A 145 -7.31 -6.05 4.09
C THR A 145 -7.11 -5.34 2.76
N TYR A 146 -7.97 -5.64 1.80
CA TYR A 146 -7.92 -5.14 0.44
C TYR A 146 -9.30 -4.64 0.03
N ARG A 147 -9.33 -3.52 -0.70
CA ARG A 147 -10.50 -3.05 -1.44
C ARG A 147 -10.06 -2.87 -2.88
N GLU A 148 -10.50 -3.75 -3.76
CA GLU A 148 -10.00 -3.86 -5.13
C GLU A 148 -11.15 -3.89 -6.13
N ARG A 149 -10.87 -3.39 -7.34
CA ARG A 149 -11.77 -3.48 -8.49
C ARG A 149 -11.26 -4.54 -9.45
N TYR A 150 -12.18 -5.30 -10.01
CA TYR A 150 -11.92 -6.41 -10.92
C TYR A 150 -12.72 -6.25 -12.20
N ASP A 151 -12.10 -6.70 -13.29
CA ASP A 151 -12.79 -6.90 -14.56
C ASP A 151 -13.73 -8.09 -14.41
N GLY A 152 -14.98 -7.90 -14.81
CA GLY A 152 -16.00 -8.93 -14.80
C GLY A 152 -15.72 -9.96 -15.90
N PRO A 153 -15.57 -11.25 -15.56
CA PRO A 153 -15.18 -12.28 -16.52
C PRO A 153 -16.28 -12.71 -17.49
N GLY A 154 -17.56 -12.38 -17.22
CA GLY A 154 -18.68 -12.99 -17.95
C GLY A 154 -18.92 -14.46 -17.58
N ASP A 155 -18.34 -14.93 -16.47
CA ASP A 155 -18.43 -16.29 -15.96
C ASP A 155 -18.87 -16.27 -14.49
N THR A 156 -19.14 -17.45 -13.92
CA THR A 156 -19.58 -17.66 -12.54
C THR A 156 -18.45 -17.60 -11.51
N GLU A 157 -17.18 -17.61 -11.94
CA GLU A 157 -16.02 -17.55 -11.04
C GLU A 157 -15.19 -16.28 -11.25
N LEU A 158 -14.84 -15.62 -10.15
CA LEU A 158 -13.89 -14.50 -10.09
C LEU A 158 -12.73 -14.86 -9.15
N TYR A 159 -11.49 -14.69 -9.61
CA TYR A 159 -10.31 -14.94 -8.78
C TYR A 159 -9.70 -13.62 -8.29
N LEU A 160 -9.66 -13.47 -6.96
CA LEU A 160 -9.07 -12.33 -6.28
C LEU A 160 -7.53 -12.34 -6.38
N ASN A 161 -6.92 -11.18 -6.17
CA ASN A 161 -5.47 -11.01 -6.21
C ASN A 161 -4.77 -11.74 -5.05
N GLN A 162 -5.38 -11.72 -3.86
CA GLN A 162 -4.77 -12.19 -2.63
C GLN A 162 -5.50 -13.43 -2.10
N SER A 163 -4.72 -14.35 -1.51
CA SER A 163 -5.21 -15.61 -0.95
C SER A 163 -4.29 -16.06 0.20
N PRO A 164 -4.69 -16.99 1.09
CA PRO A 164 -6.04 -17.48 1.28
C PRO A 164 -6.98 -16.36 1.74
N ILE A 165 -8.23 -16.39 1.29
CA ILE A 165 -9.27 -15.45 1.77
C ILE A 165 -9.70 -15.88 3.17
N THR A 166 -9.71 -14.92 4.09
CA THR A 166 -10.16 -15.10 5.48
C THR A 166 -11.56 -14.54 5.71
N GLU A 167 -11.90 -13.44 5.02
CA GLU A 167 -13.17 -12.75 5.14
C GLU A 167 -13.49 -12.00 3.85
N ILE A 168 -14.75 -12.02 3.40
CA ILE A 168 -15.27 -11.07 2.41
C ILE A 168 -16.16 -10.09 3.17
N LYS A 169 -15.80 -8.80 3.13
CA LYS A 169 -16.56 -7.73 3.75
C LYS A 169 -17.65 -7.20 2.83
N MET A 170 -17.35 -7.13 1.53
CA MET A 170 -18.27 -6.67 0.50
C MET A 170 -17.92 -7.30 -0.84
N LEU A 171 -18.96 -7.69 -1.57
CA LEU A 171 -18.92 -7.95 -3.01
C LEU A 171 -20.00 -7.07 -3.62
N SER A 172 -19.66 -6.25 -4.60
CA SER A 172 -20.64 -5.42 -5.31
C SER A 172 -20.38 -5.42 -6.81
N ILE A 173 -21.47 -5.37 -7.56
CA ILE A 173 -21.49 -5.28 -9.01
C ILE A 173 -21.89 -3.84 -9.38
N GLY A 174 -21.15 -3.25 -10.30
CA GLY A 174 -21.42 -1.91 -10.80
C GLY A 174 -21.08 -0.80 -9.81
N SER A 175 -21.49 0.40 -10.19
CA SER A 175 -21.32 1.62 -9.40
C SER A 175 -22.43 2.59 -9.76
N THR A 176 -22.88 3.37 -8.78
CA THR A 176 -23.90 4.40 -8.97
C THR A 176 -23.34 5.76 -8.59
N ASP A 177 -23.80 6.80 -9.28
CA ASP A 177 -23.55 8.18 -8.91
C ASP A 177 -24.37 8.51 -7.65
N VAL A 178 -23.69 8.97 -6.59
CA VAL A 178 -24.35 9.22 -5.29
C VAL A 178 -24.35 10.70 -4.91
N VAL A 179 -23.28 11.42 -5.25
CA VAL A 179 -23.12 12.85 -5.01
C VAL A 179 -22.79 13.52 -6.34
N GLN A 180 -23.51 14.57 -6.69
CA GLN A 180 -23.06 15.51 -7.72
C GLN A 180 -22.54 16.77 -7.07
N LEU A 181 -21.47 17.34 -7.62
CA LEU A 181 -20.89 18.59 -7.16
C LEU A 181 -20.38 19.41 -8.34
N LYS A 182 -20.25 20.72 -8.14
CA LYS A 182 -19.73 21.65 -9.15
C LYS A 182 -19.03 22.82 -8.44
N ASN A 183 -17.92 23.29 -9.01
CA ASN A 183 -17.34 24.58 -8.67
C ASN A 183 -18.03 25.71 -9.45
N THR A 184 -18.34 26.81 -8.76
CA THR A 184 -19.06 27.96 -9.30
C THR A 184 -18.24 29.24 -9.35
N SER A 185 -16.93 29.16 -9.08
CA SER A 185 -16.02 30.31 -9.12
C SER A 185 -15.89 30.78 -10.57
N THR A 186 -16.18 32.06 -10.83
CA THR A 186 -16.18 32.63 -12.20
C THR A 186 -14.80 33.06 -12.70
N ASP A 187 -13.82 33.12 -11.79
CA ASP A 187 -12.45 33.56 -12.01
C ASP A 187 -11.43 32.41 -11.97
N ALA A 188 -11.89 31.19 -11.69
CA ALA A 188 -11.11 29.97 -11.84
C ALA A 188 -10.95 29.62 -13.34
N TYR A 189 -9.84 28.99 -13.70
CA TYR A 189 -9.66 28.41 -15.04
C TYR A 189 -9.78 26.88 -15.04
N ASN A 190 -9.76 26.25 -13.87
CA ASN A 190 -9.95 24.82 -13.69
C ASN A 190 -10.36 24.50 -12.25
N ALA A 191 -11.07 23.40 -12.05
CA ALA A 191 -11.46 22.85 -10.76
C ALA A 191 -11.74 21.37 -10.90
N TYR A 192 -11.32 20.57 -9.93
CA TYR A 192 -11.49 19.13 -9.96
C TYR A 192 -11.56 18.53 -8.55
N VAL A 193 -12.14 17.33 -8.47
CA VAL A 193 -12.25 16.58 -7.22
C VAL A 193 -11.55 15.23 -7.35
N ARG A 194 -10.78 14.89 -6.33
CA ARG A 194 -10.13 13.59 -6.19
C ARG A 194 -10.71 12.87 -4.97
N VAL A 195 -10.93 11.57 -5.09
CA VAL A 195 -11.34 10.72 -3.97
C VAL A 195 -10.30 9.63 -3.81
N ASN A 196 -9.79 9.47 -2.60
CA ASN A 196 -8.92 8.39 -2.19
C ASN A 196 -9.72 7.41 -1.30
N SER A 197 -9.04 6.42 -0.73
CA SER A 197 -9.65 5.47 0.23
C SER A 197 -10.20 6.13 1.50
N THR A 198 -9.66 7.28 1.91
CA THR A 198 -9.89 7.91 3.23
C THR A 198 -10.23 9.39 3.16
N SER A 199 -9.97 10.04 2.01
CA SER A 199 -10.13 11.49 1.87
C SER A 199 -10.71 11.87 0.52
N MET A 200 -11.45 12.98 0.51
CA MET A 200 -11.85 13.71 -0.69
C MET A 200 -11.09 15.03 -0.72
N ILE A 201 -10.48 15.34 -1.86
CA ILE A 201 -9.70 16.55 -2.08
C ILE A 201 -10.41 17.36 -3.17
N LEU A 202 -10.81 18.58 -2.85
CA LEU A 202 -11.45 19.52 -3.77
C LEU A 202 -10.45 20.62 -4.12
N THR A 203 -10.12 20.78 -5.39
CA THR A 203 -9.09 21.71 -5.85
C THR A 203 -9.67 22.72 -6.82
N ILE A 204 -9.40 24.01 -6.57
CA ILE A 204 -9.68 25.12 -7.49
C ILE A 204 -8.34 25.65 -8.00
N LYS A 205 -8.28 25.98 -9.29
CA LYS A 205 -7.11 26.56 -9.95
C LYS A 205 -7.44 27.91 -10.58
N GLY A 206 -6.78 28.95 -10.10
CA GLY A 206 -6.98 30.33 -10.47
C GLY A 206 -8.09 31.01 -9.66
N GLY A 207 -8.15 32.34 -9.77
CA GLY A 207 -9.13 33.14 -9.07
C GLY A 207 -8.81 33.39 -7.60
N THR A 208 -9.80 33.92 -6.89
CA THR A 208 -9.71 34.30 -5.47
C THR A 208 -9.67 33.08 -4.55
N ASP A 209 -10.30 31.98 -4.97
CA ASP A 209 -10.44 30.74 -4.21
C ASP A 209 -9.41 29.66 -4.63
N ASP A 210 -8.30 30.06 -5.30
CA ASP A 210 -7.23 29.12 -5.70
C ASP A 210 -6.68 28.36 -4.48
N GLY A 211 -6.65 27.03 -4.57
CA GLY A 211 -6.24 26.20 -3.45
C GLY A 211 -6.84 24.81 -3.45
N SER A 212 -6.67 24.07 -2.35
CA SER A 212 -7.27 22.75 -2.17
C SER A 212 -7.77 22.56 -0.75
N ASN A 213 -8.94 21.94 -0.63
CA ASN A 213 -9.53 21.54 0.63
C ASN A 213 -9.58 20.01 0.72
N THR A 214 -9.15 19.46 1.86
CA THR A 214 -9.19 18.03 2.13
C THR A 214 -10.27 17.74 3.17
N ILE A 215 -11.15 16.78 2.87
CA ILE A 215 -12.17 16.26 3.78
C ILE A 215 -11.84 14.80 4.09
N THR A 216 -11.73 14.46 5.37
CA THR A 216 -11.57 13.08 5.84
C THR A 216 -12.91 12.36 5.83
N LEU A 217 -13.04 11.28 5.05
CA LEU A 217 -14.33 10.62 4.78
C LEU A 217 -14.90 9.87 6.00
N THR A 218 -14.04 9.43 6.91
CA THR A 218 -14.43 8.61 8.08
C THR A 218 -15.38 9.33 9.04
N ASP A 219 -15.39 10.66 8.99
CA ASP A 219 -16.15 11.50 9.92
C ASP A 219 -17.56 11.81 9.39
N TYR A 220 -17.91 11.35 8.18
CA TYR A 220 -19.12 11.77 7.48
C TYR A 220 -19.98 10.61 6.96
N THR A 221 -21.29 10.80 7.09
CA THR A 221 -22.28 10.22 6.16
C THR A 221 -22.35 11.05 4.88
N LEU A 222 -22.93 10.52 3.80
CA LEU A 222 -23.07 11.29 2.55
C LEU A 222 -23.88 12.59 2.73
N THR A 223 -24.90 12.61 3.61
CA THR A 223 -25.62 13.86 3.93
C THR A 223 -24.72 14.89 4.59
N THR A 224 -23.96 14.48 5.62
CA THR A 224 -23.07 15.41 6.33
C THR A 224 -21.86 15.82 5.48
N LEU A 225 -21.42 14.95 4.55
CA LEU A 225 -20.39 15.27 3.57
C LEU A 225 -20.86 16.38 2.62
N VAL A 226 -22.06 16.27 2.07
CA VAL A 226 -22.62 17.31 1.21
C VAL A 226 -22.71 18.65 1.94
N ALA A 227 -23.13 18.65 3.21
CA ALA A 227 -23.14 19.86 4.03
C ALA A 227 -21.74 20.43 4.26
N ALA A 228 -20.72 19.58 4.43
CA ALA A 228 -19.33 20.02 4.55
C ALA A 228 -18.79 20.63 3.25
N ILE A 229 -19.17 20.09 2.09
CA ILE A 229 -18.78 20.65 0.78
C ILE A 229 -19.47 21.99 0.54
N GLU A 230 -20.77 22.12 0.82
CA GLU A 230 -21.53 23.37 0.70
C GLU A 230 -21.01 24.48 1.64
N ALA A 231 -20.29 24.12 2.69
CA ALA A 231 -19.63 25.09 3.58
C ALA A 231 -18.32 25.65 2.99
N LEU A 232 -17.78 25.04 1.93
CA LEU A 232 -16.59 25.53 1.24
C LEU A 232 -16.96 26.60 0.21
N THR A 233 -16.21 27.70 0.21
CA THR A 233 -16.39 28.77 -0.78
C THR A 233 -16.15 28.24 -2.20
N GLY A 234 -17.04 28.61 -3.13
CA GLY A 234 -16.92 28.25 -4.54
C GLY A 234 -17.41 26.84 -4.89
N TRP A 235 -17.88 26.04 -3.94
CA TRP A 235 -18.38 24.68 -4.19
C TRP A 235 -19.87 24.55 -3.95
N THR A 236 -20.50 23.70 -4.74
CA THR A 236 -21.89 23.25 -4.55
C THR A 236 -21.96 21.74 -4.66
N ALA A 237 -22.81 21.09 -3.88
CA ALA A 237 -23.01 19.65 -3.86
C ALA A 237 -24.44 19.25 -3.50
N THR A 238 -24.91 18.15 -4.09
CA THR A 238 -26.23 17.56 -3.79
C THR A 238 -26.18 16.04 -3.90
N LEU A 239 -27.05 15.37 -3.14
CA LEU A 239 -27.26 13.93 -3.27
C LEU A 239 -28.12 13.64 -4.51
N GLN A 240 -27.77 12.59 -5.25
CA GLN A 240 -28.59 12.11 -6.37
C GLN A 240 -29.95 11.60 -5.90
N LEU A 241 -29.96 10.90 -4.76
CA LEU A 241 -31.17 10.44 -4.08
C LEU A 241 -31.02 10.67 -2.59
N SER A 242 -32.09 11.12 -1.93
CA SER A 242 -32.10 11.35 -0.48
C SER A 242 -31.80 10.09 0.32
N ALA A 243 -32.17 8.91 -0.21
CA ALA A 243 -31.91 7.62 0.41
C ALA A 243 -30.41 7.29 0.57
N TYR A 244 -29.55 7.83 -0.29
CA TYR A 244 -28.09 7.65 -0.18
C TYR A 244 -27.49 8.38 1.01
N GLY A 245 -28.22 9.34 1.60
CA GLY A 245 -27.71 10.18 2.69
C GLY A 245 -27.20 9.42 3.92
N VAL A 246 -27.73 8.22 4.18
CA VAL A 246 -27.34 7.38 5.33
C VAL A 246 -26.07 6.55 5.08
N TRP A 247 -25.56 6.52 3.84
CA TRP A 247 -24.35 5.76 3.53
C TRP A 247 -23.12 6.46 4.09
N ASN A 248 -22.14 5.68 4.53
CA ASN A 248 -20.86 6.22 5.00
C ASN A 248 -20.08 6.77 3.81
N ALA A 249 -19.47 7.94 3.97
CA ALA A 249 -18.67 8.56 2.92
C ALA A 249 -17.40 7.76 2.58
N GLU A 250 -16.93 6.89 3.48
CA GLU A 250 -15.85 5.92 3.22
C GLU A 250 -16.16 4.95 2.07
N GLU A 251 -17.43 4.75 1.72
CA GLU A 251 -17.81 3.85 0.63
C GLU A 251 -17.63 4.46 -0.76
N LEU A 252 -17.32 5.76 -0.85
CA LEU A 252 -17.03 6.39 -2.13
C LEU A 252 -15.89 5.67 -2.86
N LEU A 253 -16.02 5.56 -4.18
CA LEU A 253 -15.03 4.93 -5.03
C LEU A 253 -13.89 5.91 -5.31
N PRO A 254 -12.62 5.46 -5.19
CA PRO A 254 -11.49 6.31 -5.53
C PRO A 254 -11.54 6.80 -6.98
N CYS A 255 -11.22 8.07 -7.19
CA CYS A 255 -11.15 8.69 -8.51
C CYS A 255 -9.94 9.64 -8.56
N SER A 256 -9.24 9.66 -9.69
CA SER A 256 -7.97 10.40 -9.82
C SER A 256 -8.14 11.89 -10.12
N GLY A 257 -9.34 12.35 -10.44
CA GLY A 257 -9.63 13.74 -10.80
C GLY A 257 -10.88 13.84 -11.68
N LEU A 258 -12.00 14.20 -11.08
CA LEU A 258 -13.26 14.51 -11.77
C LEU A 258 -13.28 16.01 -12.05
N GLU A 259 -13.43 16.40 -13.31
CA GLU A 259 -13.64 17.80 -13.68
C GLU A 259 -14.92 18.33 -13.03
N ALA A 260 -14.80 19.45 -12.32
CA ALA A 260 -15.91 20.13 -11.67
C ALA A 260 -15.98 21.62 -12.04
N HIS A 261 -15.14 22.08 -12.98
CA HIS A 261 -15.16 23.47 -13.42
C HIS A 261 -16.34 23.72 -14.33
N ASP A 262 -17.29 24.52 -13.87
CA ASP A 262 -18.49 24.86 -14.60
C ASP A 262 -19.38 23.69 -15.07
N SER A 263 -19.05 22.47 -14.66
CA SER A 263 -19.71 21.21 -15.00
C SER A 263 -19.91 20.37 -13.74
N TYR A 264 -20.90 19.48 -13.76
CA TYR A 264 -21.15 18.57 -12.66
C TYR A 264 -20.17 17.40 -12.69
N ALA A 265 -19.44 17.22 -11.58
CA ALA A 265 -18.71 16.01 -11.26
C ALA A 265 -19.64 15.04 -10.51
N TYR A 266 -19.61 13.76 -10.89
CA TYR A 266 -20.40 12.70 -10.26
C TYR A 266 -19.48 11.78 -9.48
N VAL A 267 -19.63 11.78 -8.16
CA VAL A 267 -18.89 10.90 -7.26
C VAL A 267 -19.69 9.62 -7.07
N GLN A 268 -18.99 8.49 -7.20
CA GLN A 268 -19.61 7.17 -7.28
C GLN A 268 -19.41 6.35 -6.00
N ALA A 269 -20.34 5.44 -5.73
CA ALA A 269 -20.24 4.40 -4.72
C ALA A 269 -20.64 3.03 -5.33
N PRO A 270 -20.31 1.89 -4.69
CA PRO A 270 -20.83 0.58 -5.09
C PRO A 270 -22.37 0.57 -5.12
N ASP A 271 -22.97 -0.11 -6.11
CA ASP A 271 -24.42 -0.05 -6.37
C ASP A 271 -25.16 -1.33 -5.95
N GLU A 272 -24.76 -2.47 -6.50
CA GLU A 272 -25.48 -3.74 -6.32
C GLU A 272 -24.67 -4.67 -5.40
N PRO A 273 -24.85 -4.65 -4.07
CA PRO A 273 -24.17 -5.58 -3.18
C PRO A 273 -24.73 -7.00 -3.35
N GLU A 274 -23.82 -7.96 -3.46
CA GLU A 274 -24.14 -9.38 -3.57
C GLU A 274 -23.93 -10.08 -2.23
N TYR A 275 -24.88 -10.93 -1.84
CA TYR A 275 -24.86 -11.62 -0.55
C TYR A 275 -24.83 -13.15 -0.67
N ASP A 276 -25.28 -13.70 -1.79
CA ASP A 276 -25.40 -15.14 -2.02
C ASP A 276 -24.30 -15.67 -2.95
N PHE A 277 -23.07 -15.71 -2.43
CA PHE A 277 -21.90 -16.23 -3.14
C PHE A 277 -21.17 -17.31 -2.31
N LYS A 278 -20.36 -18.12 -2.98
CA LYS A 278 -19.48 -19.11 -2.35
C LYS A 278 -18.03 -18.67 -2.47
N VAL A 279 -17.23 -18.89 -1.42
CA VAL A 279 -15.82 -18.50 -1.40
C VAL A 279 -14.93 -19.74 -1.39
N TYR A 280 -14.07 -19.86 -2.40
CA TYR A 280 -12.98 -20.82 -2.46
C TYR A 280 -11.74 -20.24 -1.80
N THR A 281 -11.75 -20.21 -0.46
CA THR A 281 -10.78 -19.50 0.38
C THR A 281 -9.31 -19.76 0.01
N LYS A 282 -8.91 -21.02 -0.18
CA LYS A 282 -7.53 -21.39 -0.51
C LYS A 282 -7.07 -20.94 -1.90
N ARG A 283 -7.98 -20.91 -2.87
CA ARG A 283 -7.67 -20.54 -4.27
C ARG A 283 -7.85 -19.05 -4.53
N GLY A 284 -8.49 -18.32 -3.62
CA GLY A 284 -8.85 -16.93 -3.83
C GLY A 284 -10.04 -16.74 -4.76
N GLY A 285 -10.86 -17.77 -4.99
CA GLY A 285 -11.99 -17.70 -5.92
C GLY A 285 -13.30 -17.33 -5.22
N ILE A 286 -14.15 -16.57 -5.90
CA ILE A 286 -15.55 -16.34 -5.54
C ILE A 286 -16.42 -16.96 -6.65
N TYR A 287 -17.42 -17.72 -6.26
CA TYR A 287 -18.43 -18.27 -7.15
C TYR A 287 -19.77 -17.58 -6.91
N LEU A 288 -20.33 -17.00 -7.97
CA LEU A 288 -21.63 -16.38 -8.00
C LEU A 288 -22.52 -17.12 -9.00
N ALA A 289 -23.63 -17.68 -8.52
CA ALA A 289 -24.50 -18.56 -9.33
C ALA A 289 -25.17 -17.82 -10.51
N THR A 290 -25.43 -16.52 -10.35
CA THR A 290 -25.99 -15.66 -11.40
C THR A 290 -24.96 -15.26 -12.45
N GLY A 291 -23.67 -15.41 -12.17
CA GLY A 291 -22.57 -14.99 -13.04
C GLY A 291 -22.13 -13.55 -12.80
N PHE A 292 -20.85 -13.29 -13.02
CA PHE A 292 -20.30 -11.93 -13.02
C PHE A 292 -20.47 -11.30 -14.41
N PRO A 293 -21.08 -10.10 -14.52
CA PRO A 293 -21.27 -9.46 -15.81
C PRO A 293 -19.94 -9.06 -16.43
N ILE A 294 -19.80 -9.21 -17.76
CA ILE A 294 -18.60 -8.78 -18.48
C ILE A 294 -18.42 -7.26 -18.38
N GLY A 295 -17.24 -6.79 -18.01
CA GLY A 295 -16.97 -5.36 -17.89
C GLY A 295 -15.57 -5.04 -17.38
N TYR A 296 -15.18 -3.77 -17.48
CA TYR A 296 -13.91 -3.27 -16.97
C TYR A 296 -14.10 -2.70 -15.57
N GLN A 297 -13.32 -3.18 -14.60
CA GLN A 297 -13.35 -2.74 -13.19
C GLN A 297 -14.75 -2.57 -12.59
N ASN A 298 -15.70 -3.38 -13.04
CA ASN A 298 -17.11 -3.29 -12.68
C ASN A 298 -17.45 -4.14 -11.46
N ILE A 299 -16.53 -4.96 -10.95
CA ILE A 299 -16.74 -5.74 -9.73
C ILE A 299 -15.87 -5.16 -8.61
N ILE A 300 -16.46 -4.78 -7.48
CA ILE A 300 -15.76 -4.22 -6.34
C ILE A 300 -15.79 -5.24 -5.21
N VAL A 301 -14.61 -5.57 -4.67
CA VAL A 301 -14.49 -6.53 -3.58
C VAL A 301 -13.68 -5.92 -2.45
N SER A 302 -14.29 -5.86 -1.26
CA SER A 302 -13.60 -5.57 0.00
C SER A 302 -13.42 -6.87 0.76
N TYR A 303 -12.18 -7.26 1.08
CA TYR A 303 -11.88 -8.57 1.66
C TYR A 303 -10.61 -8.56 2.51
N ALA A 304 -10.46 -9.56 3.38
CA ALA A 304 -9.23 -9.82 4.13
C ALA A 304 -8.62 -11.14 3.67
N ALA A 305 -7.34 -11.14 3.32
CA ALA A 305 -6.65 -12.31 2.76
C ALA A 305 -5.18 -12.35 3.15
N GLY A 306 -4.58 -13.54 3.03
CA GLY A 306 -3.20 -13.82 3.42
C GLY A 306 -3.12 -14.69 4.68
N TYR A 307 -1.90 -15.05 5.07
CA TYR A 307 -1.64 -15.88 6.22
C TYR A 307 -1.52 -15.02 7.48
N SER A 308 -2.42 -15.24 8.45
CA SER A 308 -2.30 -14.66 9.80
C SER A 308 -1.14 -15.26 10.58
N THR A 309 -0.77 -16.50 10.25
CA THR A 309 0.43 -17.18 10.75
C THR A 309 1.13 -17.79 9.55
N MET A 310 2.37 -17.36 9.30
CA MET A 310 3.15 -17.80 8.15
C MET A 310 3.40 -19.31 8.21
N PRO A 311 3.08 -20.08 7.16
CA PRO A 311 3.37 -21.51 7.10
C PRO A 311 4.87 -21.82 7.16
N ASP A 312 5.26 -22.85 7.92
CA ASP A 312 6.66 -23.25 8.10
C ASP A 312 7.40 -23.53 6.79
N ASP A 313 6.71 -24.07 5.79
CA ASP A 313 7.31 -24.33 4.48
C ASP A 313 7.66 -23.02 3.74
N LEU A 314 6.80 -21.99 3.80
CA LEU A 314 7.13 -20.67 3.24
C LEU A 314 8.31 -20.02 3.98
N ILE A 315 8.37 -20.19 5.31
CA ILE A 315 9.52 -19.74 6.11
C ILE A 315 10.79 -20.45 5.64
N GLN A 316 10.76 -21.77 5.49
CA GLN A 316 11.92 -22.55 5.06
C GLN A 316 12.37 -22.17 3.64
N ILE A 317 11.43 -22.01 2.69
CA ILE A 317 11.74 -21.54 1.33
C ILE A 317 12.42 -20.17 1.38
N CYS A 318 11.92 -19.25 2.21
CA CYS A 318 12.53 -17.92 2.36
C CYS A 318 13.94 -18.01 2.96
N LEU A 319 14.15 -18.84 3.98
CA LEU A 319 15.46 -19.06 4.58
C LEU A 319 16.47 -19.61 3.57
N ASP A 320 16.05 -20.57 2.75
CA ASP A 320 16.91 -21.16 1.72
C ASP A 320 17.28 -20.12 0.65
N LEU A 321 16.34 -19.27 0.24
CA LEU A 321 16.60 -18.18 -0.71
C LEU A 321 17.55 -17.12 -0.13
N VAL A 322 17.38 -16.75 1.16
CA VAL A 322 18.32 -15.84 1.85
C VAL A 322 19.71 -16.47 1.90
N ASN A 323 19.82 -17.78 2.16
CA ASN A 323 21.09 -18.49 2.15
C ASN A 323 21.75 -18.47 0.75
N VAL A 324 20.96 -18.60 -0.33
CA VAL A 324 21.46 -18.45 -1.70
C VAL A 324 22.04 -17.05 -1.91
N TYR A 325 21.31 -16.00 -1.55
CA TYR A 325 21.80 -14.61 -1.70
C TYR A 325 22.99 -14.27 -0.81
N TYR A 326 23.07 -14.87 0.37
CA TYR A 326 24.19 -14.65 1.28
C TYR A 326 25.46 -15.32 0.76
N LYS A 327 25.37 -16.56 0.27
CA LYS A 327 26.49 -17.32 -0.30
C LYS A 327 26.97 -16.76 -1.64
N SER A 328 26.07 -16.20 -2.46
CA SER A 328 26.43 -15.60 -3.75
C SER A 328 27.39 -14.41 -3.64
N ARG A 329 27.64 -13.88 -2.43
CA ARG A 329 28.68 -12.87 -2.18
C ARG A 329 30.09 -13.41 -2.35
N THR A 330 30.30 -14.68 -2.02
CA THR A 330 31.63 -15.31 -1.95
C THR A 330 31.83 -16.37 -3.03
N THR A 331 30.74 -16.92 -3.57
CA THR A 331 30.80 -17.92 -4.65
C THR A 331 30.72 -17.23 -6.01
N ASP A 332 31.66 -17.52 -6.90
CA ASP A 332 31.58 -17.09 -8.30
C ASP A 332 30.45 -17.87 -9.01
N SER A 333 29.42 -17.14 -9.43
CA SER A 333 28.23 -17.69 -10.10
C SER A 333 28.51 -18.32 -11.47
N THR A 334 29.75 -18.22 -11.99
CA THR A 334 30.17 -18.79 -13.27
C THR A 334 30.88 -20.16 -13.13
N VAL A 335 31.15 -20.62 -11.91
CA VAL A 335 31.87 -21.87 -11.66
C VAL A 335 30.90 -23.06 -11.78
N GLU A 336 31.02 -23.84 -12.87
CA GLU A 336 30.15 -24.99 -13.16
C GLU A 336 30.56 -26.28 -12.40
N ALA A 337 31.81 -26.36 -11.96
CA ALA A 337 32.31 -27.41 -11.06
C ALA A 337 33.63 -26.97 -10.41
N GLU A 338 33.82 -27.30 -9.14
CA GLU A 338 35.13 -27.24 -8.50
C GLU A 338 35.57 -28.63 -8.07
N LYS A 339 36.88 -28.89 -8.20
CA LYS A 339 37.52 -30.09 -7.69
C LYS A 339 38.33 -29.70 -6.46
N LEU A 340 37.89 -30.15 -5.28
CA LEU A 340 38.58 -29.91 -4.02
C LEU A 340 39.22 -31.23 -3.55
N GLY A 341 40.46 -31.47 -3.97
CA GLY A 341 41.15 -32.74 -3.71
C GLY A 341 40.44 -33.93 -4.36
N ASP A 342 40.03 -34.91 -3.54
CA ASP A 342 39.29 -36.11 -3.96
C ASP A 342 37.76 -35.89 -4.04
N HIS A 343 37.26 -34.73 -3.63
CA HIS A 343 35.85 -34.39 -3.70
C HIS A 343 35.50 -33.58 -4.95
N TYR A 344 34.40 -33.97 -5.60
CA TYR A 344 33.86 -33.32 -6.79
C TYR A 344 32.53 -32.64 -6.46
N VAL A 345 32.47 -31.32 -6.61
CA VAL A 345 31.25 -30.53 -6.41
C VAL A 345 30.78 -30.03 -7.77
N LYS A 346 29.60 -30.49 -8.19
CA LYS A 346 28.94 -30.03 -9.42
C LYS A 346 27.88 -29.00 -9.05
N TYR A 347 28.05 -27.77 -9.52
CA TYR A 347 27.02 -26.74 -9.38
C TYR A 347 26.01 -26.95 -10.51
N SER A 348 24.74 -27.19 -10.19
CA SER A 348 23.71 -27.29 -11.22
C SER A 348 23.51 -25.92 -11.85
N LYS A 349 23.68 -25.83 -13.18
CA LYS A 349 23.30 -24.66 -13.97
C LYS A 349 21.81 -24.42 -13.77
N GLU A 350 21.45 -23.49 -12.90
CA GLU A 350 20.09 -23.00 -12.82
C GLU A 350 19.89 -22.14 -14.06
N GLY A 351 19.19 -22.69 -15.06
CA GLY A 351 18.82 -21.96 -16.25
C GLY A 351 17.86 -20.83 -15.89
N GLY A 352 18.40 -19.67 -15.49
CA GLY A 352 17.69 -18.42 -15.34
C GLY A 352 17.88 -17.60 -16.61
N GLY A 353 16.94 -17.74 -17.55
CA GLY A 353 16.92 -17.01 -18.81
C GLY A 353 16.39 -15.58 -18.68
N GLY A 354 16.27 -15.04 -17.47
CA GLY A 354 15.93 -13.64 -17.24
C GLY A 354 16.28 -13.17 -15.83
N ALA A 355 16.45 -11.85 -15.68
CA ALA A 355 16.73 -11.16 -14.42
C ALA A 355 15.61 -11.28 -13.34
N ARG A 356 14.65 -12.19 -13.53
CA ARG A 356 13.48 -12.45 -12.66
C ARG A 356 13.35 -13.91 -12.23
N ASP A 357 14.26 -14.79 -12.62
CA ASP A 357 14.13 -16.23 -12.38
C ASP A 357 14.68 -16.62 -11.00
N LEU A 358 13.79 -17.10 -10.13
CA LEU A 358 14.18 -17.76 -8.89
C LEU A 358 14.93 -19.07 -9.19
N PRO A 359 15.85 -19.48 -8.29
CA PRO A 359 16.45 -20.82 -8.32
C PRO A 359 15.40 -21.90 -8.58
N THR A 360 15.65 -22.80 -9.55
CA THR A 360 14.62 -23.74 -10.04
C THR A 360 14.04 -24.64 -8.93
N HIS A 361 14.84 -24.97 -7.92
CA HIS A 361 14.42 -25.74 -6.76
C HIS A 361 13.51 -24.94 -5.81
N ILE A 362 13.78 -23.63 -5.64
CA ILE A 362 12.92 -22.70 -4.90
C ILE A 362 11.59 -22.50 -5.65
N ALA A 363 11.67 -22.27 -6.96
CA ALA A 363 10.50 -22.05 -7.82
C ALA A 363 9.51 -23.23 -7.75
N LYS A 364 10.01 -24.46 -7.81
CA LYS A 364 9.18 -25.68 -7.69
C LYS A 364 8.46 -25.78 -6.35
N ARG A 365 9.11 -25.38 -5.26
CA ARG A 365 8.50 -25.40 -3.92
C ARG A 365 7.50 -24.26 -3.71
N LEU A 366 7.67 -23.14 -4.41
CA LEU A 366 6.72 -22.03 -4.40
C LEU A 366 5.49 -22.26 -5.28
N ALA A 367 5.56 -23.15 -6.27
CA ALA A 367 4.48 -23.40 -7.22
C ALA A 367 3.07 -23.59 -6.59
N PRO A 368 2.90 -24.32 -5.46
CA PRO A 368 1.59 -24.47 -4.81
C PRO A 368 1.02 -23.17 -4.22
N TYR A 369 1.86 -22.17 -3.99
CA TYR A 369 1.50 -20.90 -3.37
C TYR A 369 1.26 -19.78 -4.39
N MET A 370 1.45 -20.04 -5.68
CA MET A 370 1.21 -19.08 -6.73
C MET A 370 -0.26 -18.65 -6.79
N LYS A 371 -0.48 -17.40 -7.19
CA LYS A 371 -1.82 -16.86 -7.45
C LYS A 371 -2.50 -17.71 -8.53
N TRP A 372 -3.71 -18.19 -8.20
CA TRP A 372 -4.56 -18.88 -9.15
C TRP A 372 -5.11 -17.89 -10.17
N ARG A 373 -5.16 -18.31 -11.43
CA ARG A 373 -5.77 -17.56 -12.53
C ARG A 373 -6.61 -18.54 -13.35
N LEU A 374 -7.70 -18.05 -13.92
CA LEU A 374 -8.40 -18.79 -14.97
C LEU A 374 -7.41 -19.00 -16.12
N ALA A 375 -7.36 -20.23 -16.65
CA ALA A 375 -6.65 -20.48 -17.89
C ALA A 375 -7.39 -19.70 -18.99
N CYS A 376 -6.71 -18.72 -19.56
CA CYS A 376 -7.22 -17.94 -20.68
C CYS A 376 -7.27 -18.75 -21.97
#